data_AF-A0A409VNG6-F1
#
_entry.id   AF-A0A409VNG6-F1
#
_cell.length_a   1.000
_cell.length_b   1.000
_cell.length_c   1.000
_cell.angle_alpha   90.00
_cell.angle_beta   90.00
_cell.angle_gamma   90.00
#
_symmetry.space_group_name_H-M   'P 1'
#
loop_
_entity.id
_entity.type
_entity.pdbx_description
1 polymer ?
#
loop_
_entity_poly.entity_id
_entity_poly.type
_entity_poly.pdbx_seq_one_letter_code
_entity_poly.pdbx_strand_id
1 'polypeptide(L)'
;IKLQASRRAQPWSKYSGPSPQRRPFGLNIDFKLTDLLKHNYAPAEEIVTNVKNLLAQPMKRLEEIQAEIERHERMLDALRREHITVMESMVDYNTIISPVRRLPDDILLAIFYQCLPAHRNPVMSSSEAPMLLTHVCSTWRSLVLASPQMWARIHITFSDEDRLVQPNQLPSTDRHASADLDTVKAMQSRCDRVEEWLSFSQACPLSISIHYESRTWHSQIDETDDLTLKLFKTI
;
A
#
# COMPACT_ATOMS: atom_id res chain seq x y z
N ILE A 1 -34.74 6.38 -14.50
CA ILE A 1 -34.30 7.19 -15.67
C ILE A 1 -32.80 6.89 -15.84
N LYS A 2 -32.41 5.92 -16.69
CA LYS A 2 -31.78 6.14 -18.02
C LYS A 2 -30.55 7.05 -17.90
N LEU A 3 -29.31 6.57 -17.92
CA LEU A 3 -28.41 6.23 -19.07
C LEU A 3 -27.00 6.52 -18.48
N GLN A 4 -25.87 5.90 -18.79
CA GLN A 4 -25.35 5.48 -20.08
C GLN A 4 -24.06 4.66 -19.83
N ALA A 5 -23.91 3.58 -20.59
CA ALA A 5 -22.70 2.77 -20.65
C ALA A 5 -21.55 3.54 -21.31
N SER A 6 -20.32 3.36 -20.82
CA SER A 6 -19.11 3.64 -21.60
C SER A 6 -18.23 2.40 -21.64
N ARG A 7 -18.07 1.91 -22.87
CA ARG A 7 -17.35 0.71 -23.25
C ARG A 7 -15.84 0.94 -23.12
N ARG A 8 -15.15 0.03 -22.43
CA ARG A 8 -13.77 -0.31 -22.76
C ARG A 8 -13.66 -1.82 -22.86
N ALA A 9 -13.87 -2.30 -24.08
CA ALA A 9 -13.54 -3.66 -24.48
C ALA A 9 -12.10 -3.67 -24.96
N GLN A 10 -11.30 -4.62 -24.46
CA GLN A 10 -10.15 -5.28 -25.14
C GLN A 10 -9.69 -6.47 -24.25
N PRO A 11 -9.03 -7.51 -24.78
CA PRO A 11 -9.47 -8.37 -25.87
C PRO A 11 -9.12 -9.84 -25.56
N TRP A 12 -10.07 -10.69 -25.17
CA TRP A 12 -9.82 -12.14 -25.17
C TRP A 12 -10.11 -12.70 -26.58
N SER A 13 -9.27 -12.34 -27.54
CA SER A 13 -9.18 -13.04 -28.82
C SER A 13 -7.71 -13.30 -29.08
N LYS A 14 -7.32 -14.56 -28.82
CA LYS A 14 -6.16 -15.32 -29.30
C LYS A 14 -5.61 -16.25 -28.21
N TYR A 15 -6.43 -17.21 -27.82
CA TYR A 15 -5.94 -18.55 -27.48
C TYR A 15 -6.68 -19.54 -28.36
N SER A 16 -6.27 -19.64 -29.61
CA SER A 16 -6.43 -20.83 -30.43
C SER A 16 -5.44 -21.89 -29.92
N GLY A 17 -5.68 -22.36 -28.69
CA GLY A 17 -5.10 -23.60 -28.19
C GLY A 17 -5.82 -24.79 -28.87
N PRO A 18 -5.14 -25.92 -29.08
CA PRO A 18 -5.76 -27.07 -29.73
C PRO A 18 -7.02 -27.46 -28.97
N SER A 19 -8.11 -27.68 -29.72
CA SER A 19 -9.38 -28.23 -29.24
C SER A 19 -9.13 -29.27 -28.15
N PRO A 20 -9.92 -29.33 -27.06
CA PRO A 20 -9.71 -30.33 -26.02
C PRO A 20 -9.95 -31.71 -26.65
N GLN A 21 -8.85 -32.31 -27.13
CA GLN A 21 -8.74 -33.71 -27.38
C GLN A 21 -9.04 -34.35 -26.03
N ARG A 22 -10.27 -34.84 -25.89
CA ARG A 22 -10.63 -35.75 -24.82
C ARG A 22 -9.63 -36.89 -24.88
N ARG A 23 -8.57 -36.82 -24.07
CA ARG A 23 -7.74 -38.00 -23.83
C ARG A 23 -8.65 -39.01 -23.14
N PRO A 24 -8.71 -40.26 -23.62
CA PRO A 24 -9.57 -41.26 -23.05
C PRO A 24 -8.93 -41.70 -21.74
N PHE A 25 -9.37 -41.11 -20.63
CA PHE A 25 -9.23 -41.78 -19.34
C PHE A 25 -10.21 -42.96 -19.32
N GLY A 26 -9.79 -44.03 -19.99
CA GLY A 26 -10.04 -45.42 -19.61
C GLY A 26 -11.46 -45.91 -19.34
N LEU A 27 -12.50 -45.33 -19.94
CA LEU A 27 -13.82 -45.98 -19.99
C LEU A 27 -13.98 -46.55 -21.40
N ASN A 28 -13.79 -47.86 -21.52
CA ASN A 28 -14.06 -48.61 -22.75
C ASN A 28 -15.58 -48.67 -22.94
N ILE A 29 -16.15 -47.64 -23.57
CA ILE A 29 -17.59 -47.54 -23.83
C ILE A 29 -17.93 -48.52 -24.96
N ASP A 30 -18.76 -49.52 -24.67
CA ASP A 30 -19.27 -50.50 -25.64
C ASP A 30 -19.85 -49.81 -26.89
N PHE A 31 -19.61 -50.38 -28.08
CA PHE A 31 -20.11 -49.91 -29.36
C PHE A 31 -21.63 -49.68 -29.34
N LYS A 32 -22.42 -50.51 -28.65
CA LYS A 32 -23.88 -50.32 -28.50
C LYS A 32 -24.24 -49.05 -27.73
N LEU A 33 -23.41 -48.64 -26.77
CA LEU A 33 -23.62 -47.40 -26.01
C LEU A 33 -23.19 -46.17 -26.81
N THR A 34 -22.20 -46.29 -27.68
CA THR A 34 -21.76 -45.17 -28.54
C THR A 34 -22.78 -44.77 -29.59
N ASP A 35 -23.63 -45.70 -30.04
CA ASP A 35 -24.68 -45.40 -31.02
C ASP A 35 -25.83 -44.60 -30.40
N LEU A 36 -26.18 -44.92 -29.15
CA LEU A 36 -27.15 -44.17 -28.35
C LEU A 36 -26.71 -42.73 -28.06
N LEU A 37 -25.43 -42.40 -28.21
CA LEU A 37 -24.93 -41.01 -28.09
C LEU A 37 -25.23 -40.16 -29.34
N LYS A 38 -25.67 -40.76 -30.45
CA LYS A 38 -25.91 -40.07 -31.72
C LYS A 38 -27.36 -39.61 -31.91
N HIS A 39 -28.27 -40.04 -31.04
CA HIS A 39 -29.71 -39.75 -31.15
C HIS A 39 -30.40 -39.69 -29.78
N ASN A 40 -31.61 -39.11 -29.71
CA ASN A 40 -32.34 -38.95 -28.45
C ASN A 40 -33.43 -40.02 -28.19
N TYR A 41 -33.42 -41.16 -28.89
CA TYR A 41 -34.39 -42.23 -28.64
C TYR A 41 -34.22 -42.85 -27.25
N ALA A 42 -35.34 -43.22 -26.62
CA ALA A 42 -35.34 -43.87 -25.32
C ALA A 42 -34.63 -45.24 -25.39
N PRO A 43 -33.57 -45.46 -24.58
CA PRO A 43 -32.88 -46.74 -24.56
C PRO A 43 -33.72 -47.81 -23.85
N ALA A 44 -33.46 -49.09 -24.17
CA ALA A 44 -34.08 -50.21 -23.46
C ALA A 44 -33.64 -50.26 -21.99
N GLU A 45 -34.53 -50.70 -21.09
CA GLU A 45 -34.30 -50.72 -19.64
C GLU A 45 -33.08 -51.57 -19.23
N GLU A 46 -32.79 -52.62 -19.99
CA GLU A 46 -31.60 -53.47 -19.81
C GLU A 46 -30.31 -52.65 -20.01
N ILE A 47 -30.28 -51.79 -21.02
CA ILE A 47 -29.13 -50.92 -21.31
C ILE A 47 -28.98 -49.87 -20.21
N VAL A 48 -30.09 -49.28 -19.75
CA VAL A 48 -30.10 -48.33 -18.62
C VAL A 48 -29.52 -48.99 -17.37
N THR A 49 -29.92 -50.23 -17.07
CA THR A 49 -29.43 -50.99 -15.91
C THR A 49 -27.95 -51.32 -16.05
N ASN A 50 -27.51 -51.77 -17.22
CA ASN A 50 -26.10 -52.03 -17.50
C ASN A 50 -25.23 -50.78 -17.32
N VAL A 51 -25.66 -49.63 -17.85
CA VAL A 51 -24.95 -48.35 -17.69
C VAL A 51 -24.90 -47.92 -16.24
N LYS A 52 -25.98 -48.04 -15.47
CA LYS A 52 -25.98 -47.74 -14.02
C LYS A 52 -24.96 -48.58 -13.26
N ASN A 53 -24.86 -49.88 -13.58
CA ASN A 53 -23.87 -50.77 -12.98
C ASN A 53 -22.43 -50.39 -13.38
N LEU A 54 -22.22 -50.03 -14.66
CA LEU A 54 -20.92 -49.55 -15.15
C LEU A 54 -20.50 -48.22 -14.50
N LEU A 55 -21.44 -47.35 -14.13
CA LEU A 55 -21.19 -46.07 -13.46
C LEU A 55 -20.89 -46.20 -11.97
N ALA A 56 -21.34 -47.27 -11.31
CA ALA A 56 -21.20 -47.44 -9.87
C ALA A 56 -19.73 -47.39 -9.41
N GLN A 57 -18.82 -48.06 -10.13
CA GLN A 57 -17.40 -48.08 -9.77
C GLN A 57 -16.70 -46.72 -10.02
N PRO A 58 -16.86 -46.06 -11.18
CA PRO A 58 -16.33 -44.72 -11.39
C PRO A 58 -16.85 -43.68 -10.40
N MET A 59 -18.15 -43.73 -10.05
CA MET A 59 -18.74 -42.82 -9.06
C MET A 59 -18.08 -43.00 -7.68
N LYS A 60 -17.96 -44.24 -7.21
CA LYS A 60 -17.24 -44.55 -5.97
C LYS A 60 -15.79 -44.08 -6.02
N ARG A 61 -15.10 -44.29 -7.16
CA ARG A 61 -13.71 -43.86 -7.32
C ARG A 61 -13.56 -42.34 -7.26
N LEU A 62 -14.54 -41.59 -7.79
CA LEU A 62 -14.55 -40.13 -7.73
C LEU A 62 -14.69 -39.65 -6.28
N GLU A 63 -15.57 -40.27 -5.49
CA GLU A 63 -15.73 -39.98 -4.06
C GLU A 63 -14.44 -40.25 -3.28
N GLU A 64 -13.77 -41.38 -3.53
CA GLU A 64 -12.47 -41.70 -2.92
C GLU A 64 -11.39 -40.67 -3.27
N ILE A 65 -11.29 -40.26 -4.54
CA ILE A 65 -10.33 -39.25 -4.97
C ILE A 65 -10.63 -37.90 -4.32
N GLN A 66 -11.90 -37.53 -4.24
CA GLN A 66 -12.32 -36.27 -3.60
C GLN A 66 -11.93 -36.26 -2.12
N ALA A 67 -12.17 -37.35 -1.39
CA ALA A 67 -11.75 -37.48 0.01
C ALA A 67 -10.23 -37.40 0.18
N GLU A 68 -9.47 -37.95 -0.78
CA GLU A 68 -8.01 -37.91 -0.79
C GLU A 68 -7.47 -36.49 -1.06
N ILE A 69 -8.11 -35.75 -1.98
CA ILE A 69 -7.81 -34.34 -2.24
C ILE A 69 -8.02 -33.52 -0.96
N GLU A 70 -9.19 -33.65 -0.33
CA GLU A 70 -9.50 -32.93 0.90
C GLU A 70 -8.52 -33.27 2.05
N ARG A 71 -8.08 -34.53 2.13
CA ARG A 71 -7.06 -34.93 3.11
C ARG A 71 -5.74 -34.22 2.88
N HIS A 72 -5.28 -34.15 1.64
CA HIS A 72 -4.04 -33.47 1.29
C HIS A 72 -4.15 -31.95 1.45
N GLU A 73 -5.28 -31.36 1.09
CA GLU A 73 -5.55 -29.93 1.30
C GLU A 73 -5.48 -29.57 2.78
N ARG A 74 -6.10 -30.38 3.66
CA ARG A 74 -6.00 -30.20 5.12
C ARG A 74 -4.54 -30.26 5.61
N MET A 75 -3.74 -31.17 5.06
CA MET A 75 -2.32 -31.28 5.41
C MET A 75 -1.51 -30.06 4.96
N LEU A 76 -1.75 -29.58 3.74
CA LEU A 76 -1.11 -28.38 3.21
C LEU A 76 -1.45 -27.15 4.04
N ASP A 77 -2.71 -27.01 4.45
CA ASP A 77 -3.13 -25.88 5.28
C ASP A 77 -2.53 -25.94 6.69
N ALA A 78 -2.34 -27.13 7.26
CA ALA A 78 -1.63 -27.30 8.52
C ALA A 78 -0.16 -26.86 8.41
N LEU A 79 0.56 -27.34 7.38
CA LEU A 79 1.94 -26.95 7.14
C LEU A 79 2.09 -25.46 6.84
N ARG A 80 1.15 -24.85 6.12
CA ARG A 80 1.14 -23.39 5.87
C ARG A 80 1.00 -22.60 7.16
N ARG A 81 0.12 -23.02 8.08
CA ARG A 81 -0.02 -22.39 9.39
C ARG A 81 1.27 -22.50 10.20
N GLU A 82 1.85 -23.70 10.26
CA GLU A 82 3.12 -23.92 10.94
C GLU A 82 4.25 -23.06 10.35
N HIS A 83 4.34 -22.99 9.02
CA HIS A 83 5.29 -22.13 8.33
C HIS A 83 5.14 -20.66 8.74
N ILE A 84 3.91 -20.13 8.78
CA ILE A 84 3.66 -18.76 9.22
C ILE A 84 4.12 -18.56 10.67
N THR A 85 3.73 -19.45 11.59
CA THR A 85 4.13 -19.37 13.00
C THR A 85 5.65 -19.40 13.18
N VAL A 86 6.35 -20.28 12.47
CA VAL A 86 7.81 -20.35 12.52
C VAL A 86 8.44 -19.07 11.98
N MET A 87 7.96 -18.57 10.83
CA MET A 87 8.45 -17.30 10.26
C MET A 87 8.25 -16.13 11.22
N GLU A 88 7.07 -16.00 11.84
CA GLU A 88 6.78 -14.96 12.82
C GLU A 88 7.77 -15.03 14.00
N SER A 89 8.00 -16.23 14.55
CA SER A 89 8.99 -16.41 15.62
C SER A 89 10.43 -16.02 15.20
N MET A 90 10.81 -16.30 13.95
CA MET A 90 12.12 -15.90 13.42
C MET A 90 12.26 -14.38 13.32
N VAL A 91 11.20 -13.67 12.91
CA VAL A 91 11.19 -12.20 12.89
C VAL A 91 11.37 -11.64 14.30
N ASP A 92 10.69 -12.21 15.29
CA ASP A 92 10.83 -11.80 16.69
C ASP A 92 12.25 -12.03 17.21
N TYR A 93 12.81 -13.23 17.01
CA TYR A 93 14.19 -13.52 17.42
C TYR A 93 15.20 -12.61 16.72
N ASN A 94 15.05 -12.38 15.42
CA ASN A 94 15.93 -11.48 14.66
C ASN A 94 15.83 -10.03 15.17
N THR A 95 14.63 -9.60 15.57
CA THR A 95 14.40 -8.29 16.18
C THR A 95 15.09 -8.18 17.54
N ILE A 96 15.04 -9.23 18.38
CA ILE A 96 15.68 -9.29 19.69
C ILE A 96 17.20 -9.24 19.57
N ILE A 97 17.78 -10.02 18.65
CA ILE A 97 19.24 -10.10 18.46
C ILE A 97 19.81 -8.97 17.59
N SER A 98 18.95 -8.07 17.10
CA SER A 98 19.35 -6.98 16.20
C SER A 98 20.54 -6.20 16.80
N PRO A 99 21.68 -6.08 16.08
CA PRO A 99 22.88 -5.43 16.60
C PRO A 99 22.65 -4.00 17.09
N VAL A 100 21.70 -3.29 16.49
CA VAL A 100 21.36 -1.91 16.81
C VAL A 100 20.86 -1.74 18.24
N ARG A 101 20.27 -2.79 18.85
CA ARG A 101 19.82 -2.79 20.24
C ARG A 101 20.96 -2.87 21.26
N ARG A 102 22.18 -3.18 20.82
CA ARG A 102 23.38 -3.26 21.67
C ARG A 102 24.29 -2.05 21.52
N LEU A 103 23.93 -1.11 20.64
CA LEU A 103 24.72 0.10 20.45
C LEU A 103 24.44 1.08 21.59
N PRO A 104 25.49 1.66 22.20
CA PRO A 104 25.34 2.81 23.08
C PRO A 104 24.67 4.00 22.39
N ASP A 105 24.01 4.86 23.18
CA ASP A 105 23.24 6.01 22.69
C ASP A 105 24.11 7.01 21.89
N ASP A 106 25.36 7.23 22.28
CA ASP A 106 26.32 8.09 21.58
C ASP A 106 26.68 7.56 20.20
N ILE A 107 26.86 6.24 20.06
CA ILE A 107 27.11 5.59 18.77
C ILE A 107 25.86 5.65 17.88
N LEU A 108 24.66 5.44 18.45
CA LEU A 108 23.40 5.61 17.72
C LEU A 108 23.23 7.03 17.21
N LEU A 109 23.48 8.04 18.06
CA LEU A 109 23.40 9.45 17.67
C LEU A 109 24.43 9.80 16.59
N ALA A 110 25.65 9.26 16.67
CA ALA A 110 26.65 9.43 15.62
C ALA A 110 26.18 8.87 14.28
N ILE A 111 25.55 7.68 14.27
CA ILE A 111 24.95 7.10 13.06
C ILE A 111 23.80 7.97 12.55
N PHE A 112 22.90 8.40 13.44
CA PHE A 112 21.75 9.23 13.10
C PHE A 112 22.17 10.57 12.48
N TYR A 113 23.25 11.17 12.98
CA TYR A 113 23.80 12.39 12.43
C TYR A 113 24.27 12.21 10.98
N GLN A 114 24.84 11.03 10.65
CA GLN A 114 25.21 10.69 9.27
C GLN A 114 24.01 10.42 8.36
N CYS A 115 22.82 10.20 8.92
CA CYS A 115 21.58 10.10 8.14
C CYS A 115 21.01 11.46 7.73
N LEU A 116 21.51 12.58 8.30
CA LEU A 116 21.09 13.91 7.89
C LEU A 116 21.59 14.23 6.47
N PRO A 117 20.85 15.02 5.69
CA PRO A 117 21.30 15.41 4.36
C PRO A 117 22.62 16.20 4.41
N ALA A 118 23.63 15.70 3.68
CA ALA A 118 24.95 16.32 3.65
C ALA A 118 24.96 17.67 2.91
N HIS A 119 24.26 17.76 1.77
CA HIS A 119 24.40 18.87 0.82
C HIS A 119 23.32 19.95 0.92
N ARG A 120 22.29 19.74 1.74
CA ARG A 120 21.16 20.67 1.90
C ARG A 120 20.60 20.59 3.30
N ASN A 121 19.75 21.54 3.67
CA ASN A 121 19.01 21.43 4.92
C ASN A 121 17.87 20.41 4.77
N PRO A 122 17.53 19.68 5.86
CA PRO A 122 16.49 18.67 5.82
C PRO A 122 15.11 19.29 5.70
N VAL A 123 14.21 18.60 5.00
CA VAL A 123 12.79 18.96 4.96
C VAL A 123 12.03 18.24 6.06
N MET A 124 10.90 18.81 6.51
CA MET A 124 10.02 18.23 7.52
C MET A 124 9.18 17.04 6.99
N SER A 125 9.83 16.05 6.40
CA SER A 125 9.20 14.86 5.80
C SER A 125 9.42 13.61 6.66
N SER A 126 8.38 12.79 6.83
CA SER A 126 8.49 11.49 7.52
C SER A 126 9.44 10.50 6.82
N SER A 127 9.80 10.76 5.56
CA SER A 127 10.77 9.97 4.79
C SER A 127 12.22 10.42 4.93
N GLU A 128 12.51 11.47 5.70
CA GLU A 128 13.85 12.06 5.81
C GLU A 128 14.25 12.32 7.27
N ALA A 129 15.53 12.16 7.60
CA ALA A 129 16.04 12.49 8.93
C ALA A 129 16.05 14.02 9.17
N PRO A 130 15.81 14.49 10.41
CA PRO A 130 15.61 13.72 11.64
C PRO A 130 14.23 13.05 11.78
N MET A 131 13.19 13.49 11.06
CA MET A 131 11.81 13.02 11.25
C MET A 131 11.66 11.51 11.10
N LEU A 132 12.23 10.93 10.04
CA LEU A 132 12.21 9.47 9.81
C LEU A 132 12.66 8.68 11.04
N LEU A 133 13.73 9.14 11.70
CA LEU A 133 14.31 8.47 12.87
C LEU A 133 13.37 8.53 14.08
N THR A 134 12.58 9.60 14.21
CA THR A 134 11.54 9.71 15.25
C THR A 134 10.36 8.75 15.05
N HIS A 135 10.22 8.14 13.87
CA HIS A 135 9.14 7.19 13.58
C HIS A 135 9.55 5.73 13.73
N VAL A 136 10.83 5.42 13.97
CA VAL A 136 11.33 4.03 14.04
C VAL A 136 10.90 3.32 15.33
N CYS A 137 11.21 3.90 16.50
CA CYS A 137 10.78 3.37 17.80
C CYS A 137 10.79 4.48 18.86
N SER A 138 10.22 4.21 20.05
CA SER A 138 10.17 5.17 21.15
C SER A 138 11.57 5.60 21.62
N THR A 139 12.53 4.67 21.74
CA THR A 139 13.90 4.98 22.17
C THR A 139 14.60 5.93 21.19
N TRP A 140 14.50 5.67 19.88
CA TRP A 140 15.10 6.53 18.87
C TRP A 140 14.45 7.92 18.85
N ARG A 141 13.12 7.97 19.00
CA ARG A 141 12.40 9.23 19.13
C ARG A 141 12.92 10.05 20.31
N SER A 142 13.02 9.47 21.50
CA SER A 142 13.53 10.16 22.68
C SER A 142 14.96 10.68 22.46
N LEU A 143 15.84 9.87 21.88
CA LEU A 143 17.22 10.27 21.59
C LEU A 143 17.31 11.43 20.59
N VAL A 144 16.56 11.35 19.49
CA VAL A 144 16.57 12.39 18.44
C VAL A 144 15.98 13.69 18.96
N LEU A 145 14.86 13.65 19.70
CA LEU A 145 14.24 14.85 20.29
C LEU A 145 15.14 15.51 21.36
N ALA A 146 15.89 14.71 22.10
CA ALA A 146 16.83 15.20 23.12
C ALA A 146 18.17 15.72 22.54
N SER A 147 18.36 15.70 21.22
CA SER A 147 19.62 16.03 20.56
C SER A 147 19.50 17.29 19.70
N PRO A 148 19.80 18.49 20.24
CA PRO A 148 19.54 19.76 19.57
C PRO A 148 20.22 19.91 18.20
N GLN A 149 21.42 19.34 18.06
CA GLN A 149 22.18 19.31 16.80
C GLN A 149 21.44 18.65 15.62
N MET A 150 20.49 17.75 15.90
CA MET A 150 19.67 17.09 14.87
C MET A 150 18.64 18.04 14.24
N TRP A 151 18.29 19.10 14.95
CA TRP A 151 17.25 20.08 14.60
C TRP A 151 17.83 21.43 14.18
N ALA A 152 19.17 21.57 14.21
CA ALA A 152 19.87 22.82 13.89
C ALA A 152 19.73 23.27 12.43
N ARG A 153 19.23 22.41 11.53
CA ARG A 153 19.10 22.69 10.10
C ARG A 153 17.67 22.42 9.66
N ILE A 154 17.09 23.30 8.86
CA ILE A 154 15.75 23.11 8.28
C ILE A 154 15.63 23.78 6.91
N HIS A 155 14.88 23.11 6.02
CA HIS A 155 14.42 23.64 4.74
C HIS A 155 12.89 23.78 4.77
N ILE A 156 12.40 25.00 4.57
CA ILE A 156 10.97 25.34 4.62
C ILE A 156 10.51 25.68 3.20
N THR A 157 9.57 24.91 2.65
CA THR A 157 9.08 25.06 1.27
C THR A 157 7.60 25.40 1.24
N PHE A 158 7.16 26.61 0.87
CA PHE A 158 5.73 26.96 0.79
C PHE A 158 5.34 27.36 -0.63
N SER A 159 4.07 27.16 -0.98
CA SER A 159 3.54 27.55 -2.29
C SER A 159 2.15 28.18 -2.18
N ASP A 160 1.76 28.95 -3.19
CA ASP A 160 0.37 29.44 -3.33
C ASP A 160 -0.65 28.28 -3.36
N GLU A 161 -0.22 27.07 -3.71
CA GLU A 161 -1.05 25.87 -3.85
C GLU A 161 -1.20 25.10 -2.54
N ASP A 162 -0.51 25.48 -1.46
CA ASP A 162 -0.93 25.11 -0.09
C ASP A 162 -2.37 25.60 0.19
N ARG A 163 -2.93 26.44 -0.71
CA ARG A 163 -4.34 26.82 -0.80
C ARG A 163 -5.30 25.73 -1.26
N LEU A 164 -4.82 24.68 -1.93
CA LEU A 164 -5.67 23.76 -2.70
C LEU A 164 -5.39 22.29 -2.38
N VAL A 165 -5.63 21.88 -1.13
CA VAL A 165 -5.74 20.45 -0.83
C VAL A 165 -7.18 19.98 -1.02
N GLN A 166 -7.57 19.65 -2.26
CA GLN A 166 -8.44 18.50 -2.56
C GLN A 166 -8.17 17.97 -3.99
N PRO A 167 -7.66 16.72 -4.17
CA PRO A 167 -7.30 16.20 -5.49
C PRO A 167 -8.47 15.84 -6.43
N ASN A 168 -9.74 16.16 -6.12
CA ASN A 168 -10.84 15.53 -6.89
C ASN A 168 -12.20 16.24 -6.97
N GLN A 169 -12.28 17.58 -6.90
CA GLN A 169 -13.58 18.26 -7.09
C GLN A 169 -13.54 19.34 -8.19
N LEU A 170 -14.22 19.05 -9.32
CA LEU A 170 -14.50 19.98 -10.43
C LEU A 170 -14.92 21.36 -9.93
N PRO A 171 -14.53 22.48 -10.59
CA PRO A 171 -14.78 23.83 -10.09
C PRO A 171 -16.28 24.15 -10.07
N SER A 172 -16.78 24.56 -8.90
CA SER A 172 -18.10 25.16 -8.73
C SER A 172 -17.91 26.53 -8.10
N THR A 173 -18.67 27.50 -8.59
CA THR A 173 -18.44 28.96 -8.52
C THR A 173 -18.58 29.64 -7.15
N ASP A 174 -18.76 28.89 -6.05
CA ASP A 174 -18.97 29.45 -4.70
C ASP A 174 -17.83 29.11 -3.70
N ARG A 175 -16.56 29.11 -4.16
CA ARG A 175 -15.40 28.55 -3.41
C ARG A 175 -14.45 29.53 -2.72
N HIS A 176 -14.70 30.83 -2.76
CA HIS A 176 -13.67 31.78 -2.33
C HIS A 176 -13.48 31.82 -0.79
N ALA A 177 -14.53 31.60 0.01
CA ALA A 177 -14.41 31.66 1.47
C ALA A 177 -13.92 30.36 2.14
N SER A 178 -14.24 29.18 1.56
CA SER A 178 -13.87 27.89 2.17
C SER A 178 -12.44 27.45 1.82
N ALA A 179 -11.99 27.73 0.58
CA ALA A 179 -10.61 27.46 0.16
C ALA A 179 -9.61 28.28 1.00
N ASP A 180 -9.99 29.51 1.36
CA ASP A 180 -9.14 30.39 2.17
C ASP A 180 -8.97 29.88 3.61
N LEU A 181 -10.02 29.33 4.23
CA LEU A 181 -9.93 28.74 5.58
C LEU A 181 -9.05 27.48 5.61
N ASP A 182 -9.16 26.59 4.62
CA ASP A 182 -8.35 25.38 4.54
C ASP A 182 -6.88 25.69 4.26
N THR A 183 -6.62 26.72 3.44
CA THR A 183 -5.28 27.31 3.26
C THR A 183 -4.70 27.77 4.59
N VAL A 184 -5.45 28.61 5.31
CA VAL A 184 -4.98 29.22 6.56
C VAL A 184 -4.67 28.15 7.60
N LYS A 185 -5.48 27.08 7.65
CA LYS A 185 -5.22 25.92 8.52
C LYS A 185 -3.99 25.12 8.09
N ALA A 186 -3.79 24.90 6.79
CA ALA A 186 -2.60 24.21 6.30
C ALA A 186 -1.33 25.01 6.62
N MET A 187 -1.38 26.33 6.43
CA MET A 187 -0.28 27.23 6.78
C MET A 187 -0.03 27.26 8.29
N GLN A 188 -1.09 27.35 9.11
CA GLN A 188 -0.96 27.31 10.57
C GLN A 188 -0.31 26.00 11.03
N SER A 189 -0.78 24.85 10.51
CA SER A 189 -0.21 23.54 10.84
C SER A 189 1.27 23.45 10.47
N ARG A 190 1.71 24.15 9.41
CA ARG A 190 3.11 24.23 9.03
C ARG A 190 3.91 25.12 9.97
N CYS A 191 3.38 26.29 10.36
CA CYS A 191 3.99 27.14 11.37
C CYS A 191 4.18 26.39 12.69
N ASP A 192 3.16 25.69 13.16
CA ASP A 192 3.22 24.91 14.41
C ASP A 192 4.34 23.86 14.35
N ARG A 193 4.52 23.20 13.20
CA ARG A 193 5.59 22.21 12.99
C ARG A 193 6.97 22.85 12.91
N VAL A 194 7.09 24.05 12.34
CA VAL A 194 8.34 24.81 12.34
C VAL A 194 8.68 25.25 13.76
N GLU A 195 7.72 25.78 14.52
CA GLU A 195 7.92 26.16 15.92
C GLU A 195 8.34 24.96 16.77
N GLU A 196 7.67 23.83 16.61
CA GLU A 196 8.02 22.58 17.28
C GLU A 196 9.46 22.15 16.91
N TRP A 197 9.81 22.16 15.62
CA TRP A 197 11.17 21.86 15.15
C TRP A 197 12.22 22.77 15.79
N LEU A 198 11.97 24.07 15.79
CA LEU A 198 12.88 25.07 16.34
C LEU A 198 13.02 24.91 17.86
N SER A 199 11.96 24.52 18.56
CA SER A 199 11.99 24.26 20.01
C SER A 199 13.01 23.17 20.38
N PHE A 200 13.21 22.17 19.51
CA PHE A 200 14.19 21.11 19.75
C PHE A 200 15.63 21.54 19.48
N SER A 201 15.85 22.52 18.61
CA SER A 201 17.19 23.04 18.29
C SER A 201 17.87 23.78 19.45
N GLN A 202 17.07 24.22 20.43
CA GLN A 202 17.53 24.92 21.64
C GLN A 202 18.55 26.04 21.31
N ALA A 203 19.76 25.98 21.86
CA ALA A 203 20.81 26.97 21.68
C ALA A 203 21.77 26.66 20.50
N CYS A 204 21.47 25.66 19.65
CA CYS A 204 22.34 25.35 18.52
C CYS A 204 22.26 26.44 17.43
N PRO A 205 23.38 26.80 16.80
CA PRO A 205 23.38 27.69 15.65
C PRO A 205 22.50 27.15 14.52
N LEU A 206 21.51 27.94 14.10
CA LEU A 206 20.52 27.54 13.11
C LEU A 206 21.00 27.78 11.68
N SER A 207 20.74 26.81 10.81
CA SER A 207 20.78 26.96 9.35
C SER A 207 19.37 26.79 8.80
N ILE A 208 18.77 27.89 8.37
CA ILE A 208 17.42 27.91 7.81
C ILE A 208 17.54 28.25 6.33
N SER A 209 16.86 27.46 5.50
CA SER A 209 16.71 27.76 4.08
C SER A 209 15.23 27.76 3.75
N ILE A 210 14.81 28.74 2.96
CA ILE A 210 13.41 28.99 2.69
C ILE A 210 13.22 29.03 1.18
N HIS A 211 12.22 28.30 0.68
CA HIS A 211 11.81 28.33 -0.71
C HIS A 211 10.33 28.64 -0.80
N TYR A 212 10.01 29.60 -1.68
CA TYR A 212 8.65 29.98 -2.00
C TYR A 212 8.40 29.76 -3.50
N GLU A 213 7.35 29.00 -3.82
CA GLU A 213 6.87 28.83 -5.18
C GLU A 213 5.50 29.51 -5.33
N SER A 214 5.45 30.68 -5.96
CA SER A 214 4.18 31.33 -6.30
C SER A 214 3.86 31.16 -7.78
N ARG A 215 2.61 30.80 -8.06
CA ARG A 215 2.04 30.71 -9.41
C ARG A 215 1.16 31.92 -9.74
N THR A 216 0.87 32.76 -8.73
CA THR A 216 -0.01 33.93 -8.84
C THR A 216 0.72 35.26 -9.08
N TRP A 217 2.04 35.25 -9.31
CA TRP A 217 2.85 36.44 -9.67
C TRP A 217 2.38 37.26 -10.90
N HIS A 218 1.23 36.94 -11.51
CA HIS A 218 0.61 37.71 -12.58
C HIS A 218 -0.72 38.42 -12.23
N SER A 219 -1.18 38.39 -10.97
CA SER A 219 -2.38 39.16 -10.59
C SER A 219 -2.21 39.89 -9.25
N GLN A 220 -2.09 41.22 -9.37
CA GLN A 220 -2.21 42.28 -8.35
C GLN A 220 -2.16 41.85 -6.87
N ILE A 221 -1.05 42.19 -6.24
CA ILE A 221 -0.83 42.15 -4.79
C ILE A 221 -1.79 43.15 -4.14
N ASP A 222 -2.74 42.65 -3.33
CA ASP A 222 -3.45 43.45 -2.34
C ASP A 222 -2.74 43.30 -0.99
N GLU A 223 -2.37 44.42 -0.40
CA GLU A 223 -1.23 44.58 0.52
C GLU A 223 -1.55 44.22 1.98
N THR A 224 -2.59 43.41 2.25
CA THR A 224 -3.19 43.36 3.60
C THR A 224 -3.43 41.99 4.22
N ASP A 225 -3.10 40.88 3.57
CA ASP A 225 -3.26 39.55 4.20
C ASP A 225 -2.04 38.64 3.99
N ASP A 226 -0.90 39.13 4.45
CA ASP A 226 0.37 38.47 4.20
C ASP A 226 0.68 37.41 5.27
N LEU A 227 0.19 36.19 5.02
CA LEU A 227 0.60 34.98 5.75
C LEU A 227 2.13 34.78 5.70
N THR A 228 2.80 35.32 4.69
CA THR A 228 4.27 35.36 4.59
C THR A 228 4.87 36.19 5.72
N LEU A 229 4.30 37.38 6.01
CA LEU A 229 4.65 38.22 7.17
C LEU A 229 4.41 37.53 8.51
N LYS A 230 3.40 36.64 8.64
CA LYS A 230 3.22 35.82 9.85
C LYS A 230 4.34 34.81 10.03
N LEU A 231 4.76 34.11 8.96
CA LEU A 231 5.88 33.17 9.02
C LEU A 231 7.21 33.86 9.32
N PHE A 232 7.49 35.01 8.69
CA PHE A 232 8.70 35.81 8.95
C PHE A 232 8.75 36.38 10.37
N LYS A 233 7.60 36.48 11.07
CA LYS A 233 7.57 36.86 12.49
C LYS A 233 7.80 35.66 13.43
N THR A 234 7.60 34.44 12.95
CA THR A 234 7.81 33.20 13.72
C THR A 234 9.27 32.73 13.68
N ILE A 235 10.00 33.02 12.59
CA ILE A 235 11.44 32.74 12.43
C ILE A 235 12.27 33.84 13.12
#